data_AF-A0A849DH31-F1
#
_entry.id   AF-A0A849DH31-F1
#
_cell.length_a   1.000
_cell.length_b   1.000
_cell.length_c   1.000
_cell.angle_alpha   90.00
_cell.angle_beta   90.00
_cell.angle_gamma   90.00
#
_symmetry.space_group_name_H-M   'P 1'
#
loop_
_entity.id
_entity.type
_entity.pdbx_description
1 polymer ?
#
loop_
_entity_poly.entity_id
_entity_poly.type
_entity_poly.pdbx_seq_one_letter_code
_entity_poly.pdbx_strand_id
1 'polypeptide(L)'
;MSALPDGLETIQEIFGRKWARHILRALHKNPLRYTEIQHRVTLYADHTVHSRTLTETLRWLEGQRYLEKHHDPEADRYRLTSLGEGYARIIQDLRDLNADRSFST
;
A
#
# COMPACT_ATOMS: atom_id res chain seq x y z
N MET A 1 12.13 -24.70 -6.42
CA MET A 1 12.22 -23.41 -7.13
C MET A 1 10.80 -22.96 -7.41
N SER A 2 10.23 -22.10 -6.56
CA SER A 2 8.88 -21.56 -6.80
C SER A 2 8.99 -20.53 -7.92
N ALA A 3 8.15 -20.67 -8.95
CA ALA A 3 7.93 -19.61 -9.92
C ALA A 3 7.52 -18.35 -9.15
N LEU A 4 8.10 -17.20 -9.49
CA LEU A 4 7.50 -15.94 -9.05
C LEU A 4 6.04 -15.97 -9.52
N PRO A 5 5.06 -15.66 -8.64
CA PRO A 5 3.68 -15.55 -9.06
C PRO A 5 3.60 -14.58 -10.25
N ASP A 6 2.74 -14.90 -11.22
CA ASP A 6 2.50 -14.01 -12.35
C ASP A 6 2.15 -12.61 -11.81
N GLY A 7 2.64 -11.56 -12.46
CA GLY A 7 2.37 -10.18 -12.08
C GLY A 7 0.87 -9.91 -11.97
N LEU A 8 0.02 -10.59 -12.76
CA LEU A 8 -1.43 -10.47 -12.71
C LEU A 8 -2.06 -11.09 -11.45
N GLU A 9 -1.59 -12.26 -11.01
CA GLU A 9 -2.05 -12.91 -9.78
C GLU A 9 -1.72 -12.04 -8.56
N THR A 10 -0.51 -11.48 -8.59
CA THR A 10 -0.01 -10.54 -7.59
C THR A 10 -0.86 -9.26 -7.52
N ILE A 11 -1.21 -8.67 -8.67
CA ILE A 11 -2.12 -7.53 -8.75
C ILE A 11 -3.48 -7.91 -8.13
N GLN A 12 -4.06 -9.06 -8.49
CA GLN A 12 -5.34 -9.50 -7.95
C GLN A 12 -5.31 -9.68 -6.43
N GLU A 13 -4.23 -10.24 -5.87
CA GLU A 13 -4.08 -10.35 -4.41
C GLU A 13 -4.01 -8.98 -3.73
N ILE A 14 -3.24 -8.04 -4.27
CA ILE A 14 -3.11 -6.68 -3.72
C ILE A 14 -4.44 -5.94 -3.78
N PHE A 15 -5.16 -6.01 -4.91
CA PHE A 15 -6.45 -5.37 -5.09
C PHE A 15 -7.57 -6.05 -4.30
N GLY A 16 -7.50 -7.37 -4.12
CA GLY A 16 -8.41 -8.15 -3.29
C GLY A 16 -8.23 -7.89 -1.79
N ARG A 17 -7.03 -7.50 -1.35
CA ARG A 17 -6.76 -7.07 0.02
C ARG A 17 -7.09 -5.59 0.18
N LYS A 18 -8.31 -5.29 0.64
CA LYS A 18 -8.84 -3.94 0.88
C LYS A 18 -7.81 -2.93 1.39
N TRP A 19 -7.02 -3.30 2.40
CA TRP A 19 -6.06 -2.41 3.05
C TRP A 19 -4.72 -2.26 2.35
N ALA A 20 -4.26 -3.27 1.60
CA ALA A 20 -2.95 -3.27 0.97
C ALA A 20 -2.81 -2.09 0.00
N ARG A 21 -3.79 -1.89 -0.89
CA ARG A 21 -3.81 -0.75 -1.82
C ARG A 21 -3.79 0.61 -1.11
N HIS A 22 -4.46 0.74 0.03
CA HIS A 22 -4.51 2.00 0.78
C HIS A 22 -3.18 2.30 1.46
N ILE A 23 -2.49 1.26 1.94
CA ILE A 23 -1.15 1.39 2.53
C ILE A 23 -0.12 1.76 1.46
N LEU A 24 -0.13 1.09 0.32
CA LEU A 24 0.75 1.43 -0.81
C LEU A 24 0.54 2.88 -1.26
N ARG A 25 -0.73 3.31 -1.39
CA ARG A 25 -1.08 4.70 -1.68
C ARG A 25 -0.56 5.68 -0.62
N ALA A 26 -0.66 5.33 0.67
CA ALA A 26 -0.21 6.19 1.75
C ALA A 26 1.30 6.45 1.71
N LEU A 27 2.07 5.44 1.28
CA LEU A 27 3.53 5.44 1.27
C LEU A 27 4.16 5.96 -0.04
N HIS A 28 3.42 6.03 -1.15
CA HIS A 28 3.87 6.42 -2.52
C HIS A 28 4.69 7.71 -2.64
N LYS A 29 4.80 8.52 -1.58
CA LYS A 29 5.55 9.79 -1.62
C LYS A 29 6.64 9.91 -0.57
N ASN A 30 6.49 9.26 0.58
CA ASN A 30 7.39 9.44 1.72
C ASN A 30 7.34 8.22 2.66
N PRO A 31 8.46 7.89 3.33
CA PRO A 31 8.44 6.96 4.45
C PRO A 31 7.56 7.48 5.59
N LEU A 32 6.80 6.59 6.22
CA LEU A 32 5.86 6.94 7.29
C LEU A 32 6.00 6.06 8.52
N ARG A 33 5.74 6.62 9.69
CA ARG A 33 5.56 5.89 10.94
C ARG A 33 4.24 5.13 10.92
N TYR A 34 4.14 4.09 11.75
CA TYR A 34 2.94 3.25 11.86
C TYR A 34 1.64 4.07 12.05
N THR A 35 1.65 5.05 12.95
CA THR A 35 0.48 5.88 13.27
C THR A 35 0.07 6.79 12.12
N GLU A 36 1.04 7.31 11.36
CA GLU A 36 0.80 8.11 10.16
C GLU A 36 0.16 7.27 9.05
N ILE A 37 0.61 6.02 8.89
CA ILE A 37 0.00 5.06 7.95
C ILE A 37 -1.45 4.79 8.38
N GLN A 38 -1.69 4.48 9.66
CA GLN A 38 -3.02 4.20 10.18
C GLN A 38 -3.99 5.35 9.91
N HIS A 39 -3.54 6.58 10.17
CA HIS A 39 -4.32 7.78 9.94
C HIS A 39 -4.68 7.95 8.47
N ARG A 40 -3.69 7.92 7.56
CA ARG A 40 -3.92 8.07 6.11
C ARG A 40 -4.82 6.98 5.55
N VAL A 41 -4.60 5.73 5.95
CA VAL A 41 -5.39 4.59 5.49
C VAL A 41 -6.85 4.71 5.93
N THR A 42 -7.09 5.14 7.17
CA THR A 42 -8.45 5.41 7.67
C THR A 42 -9.14 6.50 6.84
N LEU A 43 -8.44 7.60 6.55
CA LEU A 43 -8.97 8.68 5.70
C LEU A 43 -9.28 8.21 4.28
N TYR A 44 -8.46 7.34 3.68
CA TYR A 44 -8.69 6.87 2.31
C TYR A 44 -9.81 5.86 2.17
N ALA A 45 -10.11 5.13 3.24
CA ALA A 45 -11.04 4.01 3.20
C ALA A 45 -12.43 4.34 3.76
N ASP A 46 -12.63 5.55 4.29
CA ASP A 46 -13.88 6.02 4.91
C ASP A 46 -14.35 5.20 6.12
N HIS A 47 -13.43 4.42 6.72
CA HIS A 47 -13.66 3.67 7.95
C HIS A 47 -12.31 3.36 8.63
N THR A 48 -12.36 3.21 9.95
CA THR A 48 -11.16 2.96 10.77
C THR A 48 -10.51 1.63 10.44
N VAL A 49 -9.20 1.65 10.16
CA VAL A 49 -8.40 0.42 10.13
C VAL A 49 -7.98 0.05 11.56
N HIS A 50 -8.35 -1.15 11.98
CA HIS A 50 -7.91 -1.67 13.27
C HIS A 50 -6.41 -1.99 13.27
N SER A 51 -5.75 -1.75 14.40
CA SER A 51 -4.29 -1.91 14.53
C SER A 51 -3.84 -3.33 14.17
N ARG A 52 -4.59 -4.36 14.57
CA ARG A 52 -4.29 -5.75 14.20
C ARG A 52 -4.24 -5.94 12.68
N THR A 53 -5.29 -5.51 11.98
CA THR A 53 -5.40 -5.62 10.53
C THR A 53 -4.30 -4.83 9.81
N LEU A 54 -3.98 -3.63 10.31
CA LEU A 54 -2.88 -2.84 9.76
C LEU A 54 -1.54 -3.56 9.93
N THR A 55 -1.25 -4.08 11.12
CA THR A 55 0.00 -4.81 11.39
C THR A 55 0.11 -6.08 10.55
N GLU A 56 -0.95 -6.88 10.44
CA GLU A 56 -0.97 -8.07 9.59
C GLU A 56 -0.74 -7.73 8.11
N THR A 57 -1.36 -6.65 7.63
CA THR A 57 -1.19 -6.21 6.24
C THR A 57 0.22 -5.67 5.98
N LEU A 58 0.79 -4.90 6.91
CA LEU A 58 2.18 -4.42 6.80
C LEU A 58 3.18 -5.57 6.77
N ARG A 59 3.02 -6.57 7.65
CA ARG A 59 3.86 -7.78 7.65
C ARG A 59 3.73 -8.57 6.36
N TRP A 60 2.52 -8.69 5.82
CA TRP A 60 2.32 -9.34 4.53
C TRP A 60 3.02 -8.57 3.41
N LEU A 61 2.84 -7.23 3.34
CA LEU A 61 3.51 -6.39 2.33
C LEU A 61 5.04 -6.45 2.44
N GLU A 62 5.58 -6.50 3.65
CA GLU A 62 7.01 -6.68 3.92
C GLU A 62 7.50 -8.07 3.47
N GLY A 63 6.75 -9.13 3.82
CA GLY A 63 7.05 -10.50 3.39
C GLY A 63 7.03 -10.69 1.87
N GLN A 64 6.18 -9.92 1.17
CA GLN A 64 6.14 -9.84 -0.29
C GLN A 64 7.11 -8.81 -0.89
N ARG A 65 7.95 -8.16 -0.07
CA ARG A 65 8.96 -7.17 -0.49
C ARG A 65 8.41 -5.92 -1.17
N TYR A 66 7.16 -5.52 -0.90
CA TYR A 66 6.61 -4.24 -1.37
C TYR A 66 7.08 -3.06 -0.54
N LEU A 67 7.36 -3.31 0.74
CA LEU A 67 7.86 -2.30 1.65
C LEU A 67 8.92 -2.90 2.55
N GLU A 68 9.63 -2.01 3.20
CA GLU A 68 10.68 -2.32 4.16
C GLU A 68 10.49 -1.44 5.40
N LYS A 69 10.76 -2.03 6.57
CA LYS A 69 10.78 -1.31 7.83
C LYS A 69 12.21 -0.87 8.14
N HIS A 70 12.39 0.44 8.27
CA HIS A 70 13.64 1.06 8.71
C HIS A 70 13.56 1.38 10.20
N HIS A 71 14.52 0.88 10.96
CA HIS A 71 14.70 1.22 12.37
C HIS A 71 15.52 2.49 12.48
N ASP A 72 14.87 3.57 12.89
CA ASP A 72 15.48 4.87 13.14
C ASP A 72 15.56 5.09 14.67
N PRO A 73 16.61 5.79 15.18
CA PRO A 73 16.72 6.12 16.60
C PRO A 73 15.48 6.77 17.21
N GLU A 74 14.72 7.56 16.45
CA GLU A 74 13.53 8.24 16.97
C GLU A 74 12.26 7.41 16.86
N ALA A 75 12.05 6.72 15.73
CA ALA A 75 10.90 5.86 15.50
C ALA A 75 11.01 5.07 14.20
N ASP A 76 10.55 3.83 14.26
CA ASP A 76 10.40 2.98 13.08
C ASP A 76 9.57 3.64 11.96
N ARG A 77 10.11 3.59 10.74
CA ARG A 77 9.44 4.07 9.52
C ARG A 77 9.32 2.95 8.50
N TYR A 78 8.25 2.98 7.72
CA TYR A 78 8.03 2.09 6.59
C TYR A 78 8.26 2.86 5.31
N ARG A 79 8.92 2.23 4.33
CA ARG A 79 9.16 2.80 3.00
C ARG A 79 8.82 1.76 1.94
N LEU A 80 8.30 2.19 0.79
CA LEU A 80 8.15 1.29 -0.34
C LEU A 80 9.52 0.89 -0.89
N THR A 81 9.63 -0.37 -1.33
CA THR A 81 10.72 -0.80 -2.20
C THR A 81 10.46 -0.31 -3.62
N SER A 82 11.42 -0.49 -4.53
CA SER A 82 11.21 -0.21 -5.96
C SER A 82 10.01 -0.98 -6.54
N LEU A 83 9.77 -2.20 -6.04
CA LEU A 83 8.60 -2.98 -6.43
C LEU A 83 7.32 -2.31 -5.94
N GLY A 84 7.24 -1.96 -4.65
CA GLY A 84 6.08 -1.27 -4.08
C GLY A 84 5.76 0.06 -4.74
N GLU A 85 6.79 0.84 -5.10
CA GLU A 85 6.63 2.11 -5.83
C GLU A 85 5.98 1.90 -7.20
N GLY A 86 6.36 0.86 -7.94
CA GLY A 86 5.73 0.50 -9.22
C GLY A 86 4.23 0.24 -9.07
N TYR A 87 3.84 -0.55 -8.06
CA TYR A 87 2.43 -0.83 -7.78
C TYR A 87 1.67 0.41 -7.31
N ALA A 88 2.28 1.23 -6.45
CA ALA A 88 1.68 2.46 -5.96
C ALA A 88 1.40 3.45 -7.10
N ARG A 89 2.29 3.53 -8.10
CA ARG A 89 2.07 4.30 -9.32
C ARG A 89 0.88 3.77 -10.13
N ILE A 90 0.81 2.46 -10.37
CA ILE A 90 -0.33 1.85 -11.08
C ILE A 90 -1.66 2.16 -10.36
N ILE A 91 -1.69 2.06 -9.03
CA ILE A 91 -2.87 2.42 -8.22
C ILE A 91 -3.25 3.89 -8.42
N GLN A 92 -2.26 4.79 -8.48
CA GLN A 92 -2.49 6.21 -8.69
C GLN A 92 -3.02 6.48 -10.11
N ASP A 93 -2.40 5.92 -11.14
CA ASP A 93 -2.81 6.07 -12.54
C ASP A 93 -4.25 5.58 -12.75
N LEU A 94 -4.61 4.43 -12.17
CA LEU A 94 -5.98 3.91 -12.24
C LEU A 94 -7.00 4.83 -11.55
N ARG A 95 -6.62 5.51 -10.47
CA ARG A 95 -7.51 6.48 -9.81
C ARG A 95 -7.72 7.72 -10.66
N ASP A 96 -6.65 8.22 -11.27
CA ASP A 96 -6.71 9.42 -12.10
C ASP A 96 -7.53 9.17 -13.37
N LEU A 97 -7.34 8.01 -14.01
CA LEU A 97 -8.17 7.55 -15.14
C LEU A 97 -9.66 7.43 -14.79
N ASN A 98 -10.00 6.98 -13.57
CA ASN A 98 -11.39 6.90 -13.13
C ASN A 98 -11.97 8.29 -12.84
N ALA A 99 -11.19 9.19 -12.25
CA ALA A 99 -11.62 10.56 -11.98
C ALA A 99 -11.96 11.29 -13.29
N ASP A 100 -11.11 11.21 -14.31
CA ASP A 100 -11.33 11.85 -15.62
C ASP A 100 -12.62 11.37 -16.30
N ARG A 101 -12.93 10.07 -16.16
CA ARG A 101 -14.17 9.49 -16.70
C ARG A 101 -15.41 9.97 -15.96
N SER A 102 -15.33 10.20 -14.65
CA SER A 102 -16.44 10.72 -13.84
C SER A 102 -16.80 12.18 -14.15
N PHE A 103 -15.93 12.94 -14.83
CA PHE A 103 -16.22 14.31 -15.29
C PHE A 103 -16.75 14.37 -16.73
N SER A 104 -16.86 13.23 -17.42
CA SER A 104 -17.30 13.14 -18.82
C SER A 104 -18.72 12.58 -19.00
N THR A 105 -19.49 12.43 -17.92
CA THR A 105 -20.91 12.00 -17.94
C THR A 105 -21.78 13.07 -17.30
#